data_AF-A0A5B7C7K0-F1
#
_entry.id   AF-A0A5B7C7K0-F1
#
_cell.length_a   1.000
_cell.length_b   1.000
_cell.length_c   1.000
_cell.angle_alpha   90.00
_cell.angle_beta   90.00
_cell.angle_gamma   90.00
#
_symmetry.space_group_name_H-M   'P 1'
#
loop_
_entity.id
_entity.type
_entity.pdbx_description
1 polymer ?
#
loop_
_entity_poly.entity_id
_entity_poly.type
_entity_poly.pdbx_seq_one_letter_code
_entity_poly.pdbx_strand_id
1 'polypeptide(L)'
;SNLTGASCPVIDVHKIDSIVDSSRLLAACGRIDPVSECCNQVCQNAISDAARNISMKNYVTSSLDGALISPEHLVMIDDCKSIVLRWLASKLDPLSANDVLRGLSSCKVNKVCPLGFPDMSNISKECGNVISNPTACCNAMESYASQLQNQSFITNLQALNCAALLGMKLQKANVSINVYNLCHINLKDFSLQGQYCCMAFMCPLKQ
;
A
#
# COMPACT_ATOMS: atom_id res chain seq x y z
N SER A 1 13.44 29.73 -3.49
CA SER A 1 14.25 28.51 -3.67
C SER A 1 13.74 27.72 -4.86
N ASN A 2 14.60 27.08 -5.64
CA ASN A 2 14.21 26.28 -6.81
C ASN A 2 14.26 24.78 -6.48
N LEU A 3 13.37 24.00 -7.08
CA LEU A 3 13.43 22.54 -7.06
C LEU A 3 13.97 22.02 -8.39
N THR A 4 14.90 21.08 -8.31
CA THR A 4 15.52 20.40 -9.45
C THR A 4 15.52 18.89 -9.22
N GLY A 5 15.33 18.12 -10.29
CA GLY A 5 15.30 16.66 -10.23
C GLY A 5 15.60 16.06 -11.58
N ALA A 6 16.86 15.72 -11.84
CA ALA A 6 17.33 15.09 -13.08
C ALA A 6 16.73 15.72 -14.34
N SER A 7 15.89 15.00 -15.09
CA SER A 7 15.27 15.50 -16.33
C SER A 7 14.04 16.39 -16.09
N CYS A 8 13.54 16.46 -14.86
CA CYS A 8 12.42 17.33 -14.51
C CYS A 8 12.81 18.81 -14.63
N PRO A 9 11.96 19.65 -15.25
CA PRO A 9 12.21 21.09 -15.36
C PRO A 9 12.50 21.74 -14.02
N VAL A 10 13.40 22.74 -14.02
CA VAL A 10 13.64 23.57 -12.84
C VAL A 10 12.39 24.40 -12.55
N ILE A 11 11.84 24.26 -11.35
CA ILE A 11 10.62 24.96 -10.95
C ILE A 11 10.86 25.75 -9.68
N ASP A 12 10.46 27.02 -9.72
CA ASP A 12 10.35 27.84 -8.52
C ASP A 12 9.26 27.26 -7.61
N VAL A 13 9.58 27.01 -6.34
CA VAL A 13 8.63 26.47 -5.34
C VAL A 13 7.32 27.26 -5.32
N HIS A 14 7.36 28.58 -5.50
CA HIS A 14 6.17 29.43 -5.50
C HIS A 14 5.31 29.28 -6.77
N LYS A 15 5.90 28.76 -7.86
CA LYS A 15 5.17 28.49 -9.10
C LYS A 15 4.52 27.11 -9.10
N ILE A 16 4.87 26.21 -8.19
CA ILE A 16 4.27 24.86 -8.14
C ILE A 16 2.77 24.97 -7.87
N ASP A 17 2.37 25.83 -6.93
CA ASP A 17 0.96 26.11 -6.60
C ASP A 17 0.12 26.56 -7.81
N SER A 18 0.74 27.11 -8.86
CA SER A 18 0.06 27.50 -10.10
C SER A 18 -0.01 26.41 -11.18
N ILE A 19 0.74 25.32 -10.99
CA ILE A 19 0.85 24.20 -11.95
C ILE A 19 0.06 22.99 -11.45
N VAL A 20 0.09 22.75 -10.14
CA VAL A 20 -0.54 21.60 -9.50
C VAL A 20 -1.77 22.04 -8.75
N ASP A 21 -2.78 21.17 -8.71
CA ASP A 21 -3.91 21.36 -7.79
C ASP A 21 -3.45 21.02 -6.37
N SER A 22 -2.85 22.02 -5.71
CA SER A 22 -2.35 21.90 -4.34
C SER A 22 -3.42 21.42 -3.37
N SER A 23 -4.68 21.82 -3.58
CA SER A 23 -5.80 21.44 -2.72
C SER A 23 -6.11 19.95 -2.81
N ARG A 24 -6.21 19.41 -4.04
CA ARG A 24 -6.42 17.99 -4.29
C ARG A 24 -5.24 17.15 -3.81
N LEU A 25 -4.01 17.63 -4.04
CA LEU A 25 -2.80 16.91 -3.62
C LEU A 25 -2.68 16.83 -2.09
N LEU A 26 -2.93 17.93 -1.37
CA LEU A 26 -2.95 17.94 0.09
C LEU A 26 -4.11 17.12 0.67
N ALA A 27 -5.28 17.12 0.02
CA ALA A 27 -6.40 16.28 0.45
C ALA A 27 -6.10 14.78 0.27
N ALA A 28 -5.46 14.40 -0.84
CA ALA A 28 -5.08 13.03 -1.12
C ALA A 28 -3.94 12.52 -0.21
N CYS A 29 -2.99 13.39 0.12
CA CYS A 29 -1.75 12.98 0.78
C CYS A 29 -1.62 13.44 2.24
N GLY A 30 -2.44 14.36 2.73
CA GLY A 30 -2.25 14.98 4.05
C GLY A 30 -2.33 14.00 5.23
N ARG A 31 -2.99 12.86 5.05
CA ARG A 31 -2.99 11.74 5.99
C ARG A 31 -3.07 10.44 5.24
N ILE A 32 -2.07 9.58 5.43
CA ILE A 32 -1.97 8.29 4.73
C ILE A 32 -2.18 7.14 5.72
N ASP A 33 -3.15 6.27 5.41
CA ASP A 33 -3.16 4.91 5.95
C ASP A 33 -2.31 4.02 5.01
N PRO A 34 -1.19 3.44 5.47
CA PRO A 34 -0.29 2.69 4.60
C PRO A 34 -0.96 1.50 3.91
N VAL A 35 -1.92 0.83 4.55
CA VAL A 35 -2.59 -0.34 3.96
C VAL A 35 -3.50 0.10 2.81
N SER A 36 -4.38 1.07 3.07
CA SER A 36 -5.27 1.66 2.07
C SER A 36 -4.49 2.26 0.91
N GLU A 37 -3.39 2.97 1.17
CA GLU A 37 -2.56 3.56 0.12
C GLU A 37 -1.88 2.52 -0.76
N CYS A 38 -1.47 1.37 -0.21
CA CYS A 38 -0.94 0.29 -1.05
C CYS A 38 -1.98 -0.35 -1.97
N CYS A 39 -3.26 -0.33 -1.59
CA CYS A 39 -4.35 -0.88 -2.38
C CYS A 39 -4.91 0.11 -3.40
N ASN A 40 -5.16 1.35 -2.97
CA ASN A 40 -5.91 2.34 -3.73
C ASN A 40 -5.01 3.38 -4.41
N GLN A 41 -3.78 3.56 -3.92
CA GLN A 41 -2.76 4.46 -4.49
C GLN A 41 -3.27 5.90 -4.66
N VAL A 42 -4.11 6.39 -3.75
CA VAL A 42 -4.79 7.69 -3.91
C VAL A 42 -3.76 8.82 -3.93
N CYS A 43 -2.83 8.83 -2.97
CA CYS A 43 -1.79 9.84 -2.93
C CYS A 43 -0.75 9.63 -4.04
N GLN A 44 -0.30 8.39 -4.30
CA GLN A 44 0.62 8.08 -5.41
C GLN A 44 0.08 8.52 -6.78
N ASN A 45 -1.23 8.36 -7.02
CA ASN A 45 -1.90 8.80 -8.23
C ASN A 45 -1.96 10.34 -8.30
N ALA A 46 -2.30 11.01 -7.21
CA ALA A 46 -2.28 12.47 -7.14
C ALA A 46 -0.87 13.05 -7.38
N ILE A 47 0.17 12.40 -6.85
CA ILE A 47 1.57 12.75 -7.09
C ILE A 47 1.93 12.56 -8.57
N SER A 48 1.50 11.46 -9.17
CA SER A 48 1.76 11.16 -10.58
C SER A 48 1.07 12.15 -11.52
N ASP A 49 -0.18 12.54 -11.21
CA ASP A 49 -0.92 13.57 -11.93
C ASP A 49 -0.19 14.93 -11.85
N ALA A 50 0.23 15.33 -10.64
CA ALA A 50 0.97 16.56 -10.42
C ALA A 50 2.32 16.56 -11.16
N ALA A 51 3.04 15.44 -11.13
CA ALA A 51 4.32 15.27 -11.83
C ALA A 51 4.15 15.36 -13.34
N ARG A 52 3.05 14.83 -13.88
CA ARG A 52 2.69 14.93 -15.29
C ARG A 52 2.36 16.37 -15.70
N ASN A 53 1.63 17.12 -14.88
CA ASN A 53 1.35 18.54 -15.14
C ASN A 53 2.65 19.37 -15.16
N ILE A 54 3.57 19.05 -14.24
CA ILE A 54 4.89 19.66 -14.19
C ILE A 54 5.70 19.33 -15.46
N SER A 55 5.74 18.06 -15.88
CA SER A 55 6.53 17.61 -17.03
C SER A 55 6.06 18.26 -18.34
N MET A 56 4.76 18.57 -18.44
CA MET A 56 4.17 19.23 -19.60
C MET A 56 4.50 20.72 -19.74
N LYS A 57 4.99 21.38 -18.68
CA LYS A 57 5.22 22.84 -18.69
C LYS A 57 6.21 23.31 -19.77
N ASN A 58 7.09 22.42 -20.24
CA ASN A 58 8.00 22.68 -21.36
C ASN A 58 7.58 22.01 -22.68
N TYR A 59 6.57 21.12 -22.67
CA TYR A 59 6.17 20.32 -23.83
C TYR A 59 5.08 20.98 -24.69
N VAL A 60 4.35 21.96 -24.12
CA VAL A 60 3.29 22.73 -24.84
C VAL A 60 3.86 23.51 -26.04
N THR A 61 5.18 23.66 -26.15
CA THR A 61 5.81 24.34 -27.30
C THR A 61 6.12 23.41 -28.49
N SER A 62 5.96 22.07 -28.38
CA SER A 62 6.55 21.16 -29.39
C SER A 62 5.75 19.92 -29.82
N SER A 63 4.45 19.77 -29.53
CA SER A 63 3.72 18.63 -30.12
C SER A 63 2.27 18.95 -30.46
N LEU A 64 2.10 19.46 -31.68
CA LEU A 64 0.89 19.31 -32.47
C LEU A 64 0.88 17.90 -33.07
N ASP A 65 0.87 16.85 -32.25
CA ASP A 65 0.59 15.49 -32.72
C ASP A 65 0.15 14.63 -31.54
N GLY A 66 -1.07 14.12 -31.62
CA GLY A 66 -1.58 13.14 -30.67
C GLY A 66 -0.79 11.85 -30.80
N ALA A 67 0.16 11.59 -29.91
CA ALA A 67 0.96 10.37 -29.97
C ALA A 67 1.46 9.94 -28.59
N LEU A 68 1.46 8.62 -28.42
CA LEU A 68 2.06 7.79 -27.37
C LEU A 68 3.14 8.49 -26.53
N ILE A 69 3.00 8.39 -25.20
CA ILE A 69 4.00 8.87 -24.25
C ILE A 69 5.33 8.16 -24.54
N SER A 70 6.33 8.89 -25.06
CA SER A 70 7.68 8.37 -25.29
C SER A 70 8.28 7.82 -23.98
N PRO A 71 9.11 6.74 -24.02
CA PRO A 71 9.84 6.25 -22.85
C PRO A 71 10.62 7.35 -22.11
N GLU A 72 11.18 8.32 -22.84
CA GLU A 72 11.88 9.47 -22.27
C GLU A 72 10.94 10.37 -21.45
N HIS A 73 9.70 10.55 -21.92
CA HIS A 73 8.69 11.32 -21.19
C HIS A 73 8.20 10.58 -19.93
N LEU A 74 8.17 9.24 -19.93
CA LEU A 74 7.88 8.45 -18.72
C LEU A 74 8.97 8.62 -17.66
N VAL A 75 10.25 8.60 -18.05
CA VAL A 75 11.38 8.87 -17.14
C VAL A 75 11.29 10.28 -16.57
N MET A 76 10.98 11.28 -17.39
CA MET A 76 10.79 12.66 -16.91
C MET A 76 9.63 12.80 -15.93
N ILE A 77 8.49 12.13 -16.17
CA ILE A 77 7.38 12.12 -15.20
C ILE A 77 7.85 11.52 -13.87
N ASP A 78 8.61 10.42 -13.89
CA ASP A 78 9.11 9.80 -12.66
C ASP A 78 10.06 10.72 -11.89
N ASP A 79 11.00 11.37 -12.60
CA ASP A 79 11.89 12.38 -12.04
C ASP A 79 11.10 13.53 -11.39
N CYS A 80 10.00 13.96 -12.02
CA CYS A 80 9.14 15.01 -11.50
C CYS A 80 8.36 14.62 -10.24
N LYS A 81 8.14 13.33 -9.97
CA LYS A 81 7.54 12.90 -8.70
C LYS A 81 8.41 13.30 -7.51
N SER A 82 9.73 13.29 -7.65
CA SER A 82 10.65 13.71 -6.58
C SER A 82 10.46 15.19 -6.21
N ILE A 83 10.12 16.03 -7.20
CA ILE A 83 9.83 17.46 -7.02
C ILE A 83 8.51 17.64 -6.28
N VAL A 84 7.47 16.91 -6.68
CA VAL A 84 6.17 16.93 -6.02
C VAL A 84 6.29 16.48 -4.57
N LEU A 85 7.05 15.42 -4.28
CA LEU A 85 7.29 14.93 -2.93
C LEU A 85 7.99 15.96 -2.04
N ARG A 86 9.03 16.64 -2.55
CA ARG A 86 9.73 17.70 -1.81
C ARG A 86 8.83 18.90 -1.55
N TRP A 87 8.02 19.30 -2.53
CA TRP A 87 7.04 20.37 -2.35
C TRP A 87 5.96 19.97 -1.34
N LEU A 88 5.44 18.75 -1.40
CA LEU A 88 4.43 18.26 -0.46
C LEU A 88 4.97 18.28 0.98
N ALA A 89 6.21 17.81 1.17
CA ALA A 89 6.87 17.83 2.47
C ALA A 89 7.09 19.25 3.01
N SER A 90 7.24 20.26 2.15
CA SER A 90 7.39 21.67 2.59
C SER A 90 6.06 22.35 2.94
N LYS A 91 4.93 21.76 2.57
CA LYS A 91 3.58 22.25 2.90
C LYS A 91 3.00 21.61 4.16
N LEU A 92 3.56 20.49 4.60
CA LEU A 92 3.15 19.77 5.80
C LEU A 92 4.07 20.13 6.98
N ASP A 93 3.59 19.95 8.20
CA ASP A 93 4.49 19.98 9.36
C ASP A 93 5.45 18.77 9.32
N PRO A 94 6.61 18.83 9.99
CA PRO A 94 7.63 17.79 9.91
C PRO A 94 7.15 16.39 10.31
N LEU A 95 6.21 16.26 11.26
CA LEU A 95 5.70 14.97 11.69
C LEU A 95 4.79 14.39 10.60
N SER A 96 3.84 15.17 10.11
CA SER A 96 2.95 14.76 9.02
C SER A 96 3.72 14.44 7.75
N ALA A 97 4.73 15.24 7.39
CA ALA A 97 5.58 14.98 6.23
C ALA A 97 6.29 13.61 6.33
N ASN A 98 6.84 13.28 7.51
CA ASN A 98 7.49 11.99 7.74
C ASN A 98 6.50 10.82 7.64
N ASP A 99 5.30 10.96 8.22
CA ASP A 99 4.27 9.93 8.14
C ASP A 99 3.82 9.67 6.71
N VAL A 100 3.66 10.72 5.91
CA VAL A 100 3.31 10.63 4.48
C VAL A 100 4.41 9.92 3.69
N LEU A 101 5.67 10.35 3.83
CA LEU A 101 6.80 9.72 3.13
C LEU A 101 6.98 8.25 3.53
N ARG A 102 6.81 7.93 4.82
CA ARG A 102 6.83 6.55 5.32
C ARG A 102 5.67 5.74 4.78
N GLY A 103 4.46 6.29 4.75
CA GLY A 103 3.28 5.63 4.18
C GLY A 103 3.47 5.27 2.71
N LEU A 104 3.93 6.24 1.91
CA LEU A 104 4.17 6.06 0.47
C LEU A 104 5.26 5.02 0.15
N SER A 105 6.28 4.91 1.01
CA SER A 105 7.38 3.96 0.85
C SER A 105 7.05 2.56 1.38
N SER A 106 6.07 2.44 2.28
CA SER A 106 5.73 1.19 2.96
C SER A 106 5.41 0.05 1.99
N CYS A 107 4.67 0.34 0.91
CA CYS A 107 4.29 -0.63 -0.13
C CYS A 107 5.49 -1.23 -0.86
N LYS A 108 6.58 -0.46 -1.00
CA LYS A 108 7.79 -0.93 -1.69
C LYS A 108 8.64 -1.84 -0.81
N VAL A 109 8.67 -1.59 0.50
CA VAL A 109 9.53 -2.28 1.46
C VAL A 109 8.93 -3.60 1.94
N ASN A 110 7.61 -3.66 2.16
CA ASN A 110 6.95 -4.80 2.81
C ASN A 110 6.31 -5.79 1.82
N LYS A 111 6.86 -5.98 0.62
CA LYS A 111 6.24 -6.79 -0.46
C LYS A 111 6.17 -8.29 -0.20
N VAL A 112 6.95 -8.82 0.74
CA VAL A 112 7.08 -10.26 0.96
C VAL A 112 6.24 -10.69 2.15
N CYS A 113 5.46 -11.77 1.98
CA CYS A 113 4.90 -12.47 3.12
C CYS A 113 5.99 -13.31 3.79
N PRO A 114 6.35 -13.05 5.07
CA PRO A 114 7.38 -13.81 5.76
C PRO A 114 6.88 -15.14 6.35
N LEU A 115 5.56 -15.40 6.31
CA LEU A 115 4.98 -16.61 6.90
C LEU A 115 5.24 -17.85 6.04
N GLY A 116 5.61 -18.94 6.71
CA GLY A 116 5.62 -20.28 6.12
C GLY A 116 4.22 -20.85 6.12
N PHE A 117 3.77 -21.38 4.99
CA PHE A 117 2.44 -21.99 4.88
C PHE A 117 2.54 -23.51 5.05
N PRO A 118 2.10 -24.07 6.20
CA PRO A 118 2.10 -25.51 6.43
C PRO A 118 1.07 -26.24 5.54
N ASP A 119 1.04 -27.56 5.65
CA ASP A 119 0.14 -28.41 4.86
C ASP A 119 -1.35 -28.01 5.00
N MET A 120 -2.06 -27.97 3.86
CA MET A 120 -3.44 -27.50 3.76
C MET A 120 -4.45 -28.63 3.58
N SER A 121 -4.05 -29.89 3.73
CA SER A 121 -4.93 -31.05 3.49
C SER A 121 -6.22 -30.99 4.32
N ASN A 122 -6.11 -30.58 5.59
CA ASN A 122 -7.27 -30.46 6.48
C ASN A 122 -8.25 -29.36 6.00
N ILE A 123 -7.74 -28.23 5.53
CA ILE A 123 -8.58 -27.16 4.96
C ILE A 123 -9.22 -27.63 3.65
N SER A 124 -8.46 -28.25 2.76
CA SER A 124 -8.98 -28.76 1.48
C SER A 124 -10.09 -29.78 1.69
N LYS A 125 -9.96 -30.63 2.72
CA LYS A 125 -10.97 -31.62 3.10
C LYS A 125 -12.28 -30.98 3.58
N GLU A 126 -12.19 -30.00 4.48
CA GLU A 126 -13.38 -29.41 5.13
C GLU A 126 -14.00 -28.24 4.31
N CYS A 127 -13.19 -27.53 3.52
CA CYS A 127 -13.57 -26.34 2.76
C CYS A 127 -13.53 -26.51 1.23
N GLY A 128 -13.34 -27.74 0.73
CA GLY A 128 -13.25 -28.02 -0.71
C GLY A 128 -14.51 -27.60 -1.50
N ASN A 129 -14.48 -27.81 -2.82
CA ASN A 129 -15.47 -27.30 -3.81
C ASN A 129 -16.95 -27.26 -3.41
N VAL A 130 -17.43 -28.18 -2.57
CA VAL A 130 -18.77 -28.10 -1.98
C VAL A 130 -18.64 -28.22 -0.47
N ILE A 131 -18.89 -27.13 0.24
CA ILE A 131 -18.92 -27.16 1.71
C ILE A 131 -20.16 -27.92 2.16
N SER A 132 -19.94 -29.05 2.82
CA SER A 132 -20.99 -29.81 3.50
C SER A 132 -21.27 -29.30 4.91
N ASN A 133 -20.26 -28.75 5.59
CA ASN A 133 -20.34 -28.22 6.95
C ASN A 133 -19.52 -26.92 7.11
N PRO A 134 -20.15 -25.73 7.03
CA PRO A 134 -19.46 -24.45 7.18
C PRO A 134 -18.71 -24.30 8.51
N THR A 135 -19.25 -24.84 9.60
CA THR A 135 -18.62 -24.77 10.91
C THR A 135 -17.31 -25.56 10.96
N ALA A 136 -17.28 -26.76 10.37
CA ALA A 136 -16.07 -27.57 10.30
C ALA A 136 -14.97 -26.87 9.46
N CYS A 137 -15.37 -26.28 8.33
CA CYS A 137 -14.48 -25.46 7.50
C CYS A 137 -13.88 -24.29 8.29
N CYS A 138 -14.72 -23.51 8.99
CA CYS A 138 -14.24 -22.36 9.75
C CYS A 138 -13.36 -22.75 10.94
N ASN A 139 -13.68 -23.83 11.65
CA ASN A 139 -12.81 -24.35 12.73
C ASN A 139 -11.43 -24.77 12.19
N ALA A 140 -11.39 -25.40 11.01
CA ALA A 140 -10.14 -25.75 10.35
C ALA A 140 -9.34 -24.50 9.93
N MET A 141 -10.04 -23.47 9.43
CA MET A 141 -9.43 -22.22 8.99
C MET A 141 -8.91 -21.38 10.16
N GLU A 142 -9.65 -21.27 11.26
CA GLU A 142 -9.21 -20.62 12.51
C GLU A 142 -7.98 -21.32 13.09
N SER A 143 -8.01 -22.66 13.17
CA SER A 143 -6.86 -23.44 13.65
C SER A 143 -5.61 -23.19 12.80
N TYR A 144 -5.77 -23.11 11.48
CA TYR A 144 -4.67 -22.81 10.57
C TYR A 144 -4.17 -21.37 10.70
N ALA A 145 -5.07 -20.40 10.85
CA ALA A 145 -4.71 -19.01 11.11
C ALA A 145 -3.92 -18.86 12.42
N SER A 146 -4.33 -19.54 13.49
CA SER A 146 -3.57 -19.57 14.76
C SER A 146 -2.16 -20.15 14.59
N GLN A 147 -1.99 -21.20 13.78
CA GLN A 147 -0.66 -21.75 13.46
C GLN A 147 0.21 -20.72 12.73
N LEU A 148 -0.36 -19.96 11.80
CA LEU A 148 0.34 -18.90 11.08
C LEU A 148 0.76 -17.76 12.03
N GLN A 149 -0.15 -17.30 12.90
CA GLN A 149 0.12 -16.25 13.89
C GLN A 149 1.30 -16.61 14.81
N ASN A 150 1.41 -17.87 15.22
CA ASN A 150 2.45 -18.34 16.13
C ASN A 150 3.86 -18.37 15.51
N GLN A 151 4.00 -18.20 14.19
CA GLN A 151 5.32 -18.25 13.56
C GLN A 151 6.12 -16.97 13.74
N SER A 152 5.48 -15.81 13.55
CA SER A 152 6.19 -14.53 13.52
C SER A 152 5.24 -13.35 13.69
N PHE A 153 5.75 -12.28 14.30
CA PHE A 153 5.06 -10.99 14.30
C PHE A 153 5.23 -10.32 12.94
N ILE A 154 4.11 -10.02 12.28
CA ILE A 154 4.11 -9.33 10.98
C ILE A 154 3.30 -8.03 11.07
N THR A 155 3.71 -7.04 10.28
CA THR A 155 2.98 -5.77 10.12
C THR A 155 1.66 -5.96 9.37
N ASN A 156 0.72 -5.02 9.49
CA ASN A 156 -0.54 -5.06 8.72
C ASN A 156 -0.30 -5.16 7.20
N LEU A 157 0.79 -4.57 6.71
CA LEU A 157 1.12 -4.61 5.30
C LEU A 157 1.70 -5.98 4.87
N GLN A 158 2.52 -6.61 5.71
CA GLN A 158 2.95 -7.99 5.49
C GLN A 158 1.75 -8.95 5.59
N ALA A 159 0.82 -8.70 6.52
CA ALA A 159 -0.42 -9.48 6.64
C ALA A 159 -1.26 -9.42 5.37
N LEU A 160 -1.32 -8.27 4.69
CA LEU A 160 -2.00 -8.15 3.40
C LEU A 160 -1.39 -9.06 2.33
N ASN A 161 -0.05 -9.07 2.23
CA ASN A 161 0.65 -9.96 1.30
C ASN A 161 0.50 -11.45 1.69
N CYS A 162 0.45 -11.75 2.98
CA CYS A 162 0.23 -13.11 3.47
C CYS A 162 -1.19 -13.60 3.21
N ALA A 163 -2.21 -12.75 3.38
CA ALA A 163 -3.58 -13.08 3.05
C ALA A 163 -3.74 -13.33 1.53
N ALA A 164 -3.11 -12.51 0.69
CA ALA A 164 -3.11 -12.74 -0.75
C ALA A 164 -2.44 -14.08 -1.12
N LEU A 165 -1.28 -14.39 -0.54
CA LEU A 165 -0.57 -15.65 -0.77
C LEU A 165 -1.36 -16.87 -0.25
N LEU A 166 -2.00 -16.76 0.91
CA LEU A 166 -2.88 -17.80 1.43
C LEU A 166 -4.06 -18.03 0.48
N GLY A 167 -4.69 -16.97 -0.02
CA GLY A 167 -5.80 -17.06 -0.97
C GLY A 167 -5.43 -17.83 -2.23
N MET A 168 -4.25 -17.55 -2.82
CA MET A 168 -3.75 -18.30 -3.96
C MET A 168 -3.47 -19.78 -3.64
N LYS A 169 -2.94 -20.07 -2.45
CA LYS A 169 -2.67 -21.46 -2.03
C LYS A 169 -3.95 -22.25 -1.78
N LEU A 170 -4.97 -21.62 -1.18
CA LEU A 170 -6.30 -22.22 -0.99
C LEU A 170 -6.94 -22.58 -2.33
N GLN A 171 -6.90 -21.67 -3.31
CA GLN A 171 -7.38 -21.94 -4.66
C GLN A 171 -6.64 -23.12 -5.31
N LYS A 172 -5.31 -23.20 -5.16
CA LYS A 172 -4.52 -24.36 -5.63
C LYS A 172 -4.87 -25.65 -4.89
N ALA A 173 -5.35 -25.57 -3.65
CA ALA A 173 -5.84 -26.68 -2.85
C ALA A 173 -7.33 -27.00 -3.09
N ASN A 174 -7.91 -26.49 -4.20
CA ASN A 174 -9.29 -26.76 -4.61
C ASN A 174 -10.37 -26.23 -3.63
N VAL A 175 -10.04 -25.14 -2.93
CA VAL A 175 -10.97 -24.35 -2.12
C VAL A 175 -11.40 -23.15 -2.97
N SER A 176 -12.59 -23.26 -3.57
CA SER A 176 -13.14 -22.23 -4.48
C SER A 176 -14.00 -21.19 -3.77
N ILE A 177 -14.48 -21.49 -2.57
CA ILE A 177 -15.27 -20.58 -1.75
C ILE A 177 -14.40 -19.49 -1.10
N ASN A 178 -14.98 -18.30 -0.95
CA ASN A 178 -14.32 -17.22 -0.23
C ASN A 178 -14.39 -17.47 1.29
N VAL A 179 -13.43 -18.24 1.81
CA VAL A 179 -13.32 -18.57 3.24
C VAL A 179 -13.05 -17.34 4.12
N TYR A 180 -12.48 -16.26 3.57
CA TYR A 180 -12.31 -15.01 4.31
C TYR A 180 -13.65 -14.41 4.70
N ASN A 181 -14.58 -14.37 3.74
CA ASN A 181 -15.93 -13.86 3.99
C ASN A 181 -16.76 -14.85 4.82
N LEU A 182 -16.63 -16.15 4.54
CA LEU A 182 -17.41 -17.19 5.23
C LEU A 182 -17.07 -17.28 6.72
N CYS A 183 -15.78 -17.26 7.05
CA CYS A 183 -15.27 -17.49 8.40
C CYS A 183 -14.79 -16.21 9.09
N HIS A 184 -15.09 -15.05 8.51
CA HIS A 184 -14.70 -13.73 9.03
C HIS A 184 -13.20 -13.55 9.28
N ILE A 185 -12.36 -14.25 8.51
CA ILE A 185 -10.90 -14.15 8.58
C ILE A 185 -10.47 -12.79 8.03
N ASN A 186 -9.75 -12.03 8.84
CA ASN A 186 -9.32 -10.67 8.60
C ASN A 186 -7.81 -10.52 8.84
N LEU A 187 -7.25 -9.33 8.56
CA LEU A 187 -5.81 -9.08 8.65
C LEU A 187 -5.24 -9.30 10.07
N LYS A 188 -6.05 -9.12 11.11
CA LYS A 188 -5.63 -9.36 12.50
C LYS A 188 -5.43 -10.85 12.76
N ASP A 189 -6.10 -11.72 12.03
CA ASP A 189 -5.93 -13.18 12.14
C ASP A 189 -4.57 -13.67 11.60
N PHE A 190 -3.75 -12.77 11.04
CA PHE A 190 -2.36 -13.04 10.67
C PHE A 190 -1.35 -12.30 11.56
N SER A 191 -1.80 -11.42 12.45
CA SER A 191 -0.93 -10.55 13.25
C SER A 191 -1.33 -10.54 14.72
N LEU A 192 -0.40 -10.93 15.58
CA LEU A 192 -0.57 -10.93 17.04
C LEU A 192 -0.60 -9.53 17.68
N GLN A 193 -0.50 -8.46 16.89
CA GLN A 193 -0.32 -7.08 17.39
C GLN A 193 -1.52 -6.56 18.23
N GLY A 194 -2.65 -7.27 18.28
CA GLY A 194 -3.78 -6.95 19.16
C GLY A 194 -3.69 -7.53 20.59
N GLN A 195 -2.93 -8.60 20.82
CA GLN A 195 -2.97 -9.35 22.08
C GLN A 195 -1.75 -9.10 22.98
N TYR A 196 -0.59 -8.81 22.40
CA TYR A 196 0.65 -8.57 23.16
C TYR A 196 0.91 -7.10 23.49
N CYS A 197 0.21 -6.14 22.87
CA CYS A 197 0.29 -4.74 23.29
C CYS A 197 -0.28 -4.53 24.71
N CYS A 198 -1.02 -5.52 25.25
CA CYS A 198 -1.51 -5.52 26.63
C CYS A 198 -0.70 -6.39 27.61
N MET A 199 0.31 -7.17 27.18
CA MET A 199 1.09 -8.03 28.08
C MET A 199 2.57 -7.68 28.21
N ALA A 200 3.10 -6.75 27.44
CA ALA A 200 4.39 -6.13 27.73
C ALA A 200 4.17 -4.81 28.47
N PHE A 201 4.44 -4.80 29.78
CA PHE A 201 4.63 -3.59 30.56
C PHE A 201 5.50 -2.58 29.79
N MET A 202 5.10 -1.31 29.79
CA MET A 202 5.76 -0.13 29.21
C MET A 202 5.51 0.16 27.72
N CYS A 203 4.29 0.62 27.40
CA CYS A 203 4.11 1.65 26.39
C CYS A 203 3.65 2.93 27.11
N PRO A 204 4.52 3.93 27.37
CA PRO A 204 4.07 5.19 27.90
C PRO A 204 3.38 5.97 26.77
N LEU A 205 2.06 5.90 26.71
CA LEU A 205 1.22 6.82 25.95
C LEU A 205 0.53 7.78 26.91
N LYS A 206 1.24 8.85 27.29
CA LYS A 206 0.69 10.22 27.41
C LYS A 206 1.78 11.22 27.80
N GLN A 207 2.05 12.15 26.89
CA GLN A 207 1.82 13.58 27.12
C GLN A 207 1.49 14.23 25.77
#